data_AF-A0A3M1D290-F1
#
_entry.id   AF-A0A3M1D290-F1
#
_cell.length_a   1.000
_cell.length_b   1.000
_cell.length_c   1.000
_cell.angle_alpha   90.00
_cell.angle_beta   90.00
_cell.angle_gamma   90.00
#
_symmetry.space_group_name_H-M   'P 1'
#
loop_
_entity.id
_entity.type
_entity.pdbx_description
1 polymer ?
#
loop_
_entity_poly.entity_id
_entity_poly.type
_entity_poly.pdbx_seq_one_letter_code
_entity_poly.pdbx_strand_id
1 'polypeptide(L)'
;MKARRWLGLFVSAVTVAAVLVACAEQRPPINRVQPYALKKSFFVGEDLQDPADNPEFWALATLVDVGDYAASQDGLFTSTYAQTLQRIKWQITEDMLLGRLAYEHIEGAT
;
A
#
# COMPACT_ATOMS: atom_id res chain seq x y z
N MET A 1 -41.57 -55.62 2.07
CA MET A 1 -41.27 -54.52 3.02
C MET A 1 -39.77 -54.19 3.13
N LYS A 2 -38.83 -55.14 3.08
CA LYS A 2 -37.38 -54.88 3.22
C LYS A 2 -36.78 -53.98 2.11
N ALA A 3 -37.18 -54.17 0.84
CA ALA A 3 -36.67 -53.38 -0.30
C ALA A 3 -37.03 -51.89 -0.22
N ARG A 4 -38.21 -51.54 0.30
CA ARG A 4 -38.69 -50.15 0.45
C ARG A 4 -38.00 -49.41 1.59
N ARG A 5 -37.53 -50.14 2.63
CA ARG A 5 -36.66 -49.60 3.70
C ARG A 5 -35.24 -49.33 3.21
N TRP A 6 -34.71 -50.18 2.32
CA TRP A 6 -33.37 -49.99 1.75
C TRP A 6 -33.33 -48.83 0.75
N LEU A 7 -34.36 -48.69 -0.08
CA LEU A 7 -34.46 -47.58 -1.02
C LEU A 7 -34.54 -46.21 -0.31
N GLY A 8 -35.29 -46.12 0.79
CA GLY A 8 -35.38 -44.90 1.61
C GLY A 8 -34.05 -44.52 2.28
N LEU A 9 -33.30 -45.51 2.76
CA LEU A 9 -31.96 -45.27 3.34
C LEU A 9 -30.97 -44.78 2.29
N PHE A 10 -30.98 -45.36 1.09
CA PHE A 10 -30.12 -44.94 -0.01
C PHE A 10 -30.41 -43.50 -0.46
N VAL A 11 -31.69 -43.15 -0.62
CA VAL A 11 -32.07 -41.78 -1.00
C VAL A 11 -31.60 -40.78 0.06
N SER A 12 -31.80 -41.08 1.34
CA SER A 12 -31.37 -40.21 2.45
C SER A 12 -29.84 -40.04 2.51
N ALA A 13 -29.08 -41.13 2.32
CA ALA A 13 -27.62 -41.08 2.29
C ALA A 13 -27.08 -40.22 1.13
N VAL A 14 -27.69 -40.34 -0.05
CA VAL A 14 -27.33 -39.53 -1.23
C VAL A 14 -27.67 -38.06 -1.01
N THR A 15 -28.79 -37.75 -0.36
CA THR A 15 -29.16 -36.35 -0.08
C THR A 15 -28.18 -35.70 0.91
N VAL A 16 -27.79 -36.42 1.96
CA VAL A 16 -26.82 -35.92 2.95
C VAL A 16 -25.45 -35.70 2.31
N ALA A 17 -24.98 -36.64 1.48
CA ALA A 17 -23.71 -36.50 0.77
C ALA A 17 -23.69 -35.29 -0.18
N ALA A 18 -24.79 -35.03 -0.89
CA ALA A 18 -24.90 -33.88 -1.79
C ALA A 18 -24.86 -32.53 -1.05
N VAL A 19 -25.47 -32.44 0.14
CA VAL A 19 -25.45 -31.21 0.95
C VAL A 19 -24.05 -30.92 1.51
N LEU A 20 -23.29 -31.96 1.87
CA LEU A 20 -21.93 -31.78 2.42
C LEU A 20 -20.92 -31.26 1.39
N VAL A 21 -21.11 -31.56 0.10
CA VAL A 21 -20.25 -31.07 -0.99
C VAL A 21 -20.52 -29.59 -1.32
N ALA A 22 -21.76 -29.12 -1.12
CA ALA A 22 -22.14 -27.73 -1.39
C ALA A 22 -21.63 -26.73 -0.33
N CYS A 23 -21.22 -27.19 0.87
CA CYS A 23 -20.69 -26.32 1.93
C CYS A 23 -19.16 -26.16 1.92
N ALA A 24 -18.44 -26.86 1.04
CA ALA A 24 -16.97 -26.88 1.02
C ALA A 24 -16.35 -26.07 -0.14
N GLU A 25 -17.11 -25.17 -0.76
CA GLU A 25 -16.58 -24.35 -1.85
C GLU A 25 -15.54 -23.35 -1.31
N GLN A 26 -14.28 -23.55 -1.71
CA GLN A 26 -13.17 -22.70 -1.32
C GLN A 26 -13.44 -21.29 -1.85
N ARG A 27 -13.73 -20.36 -0.93
CA ARG A 27 -13.93 -18.95 -1.27
C ARG A 27 -12.72 -18.46 -2.07
N PRO A 28 -12.93 -17.72 -3.17
CA PRO A 28 -11.82 -17.10 -3.88
C PRO A 28 -10.96 -16.29 -2.92
N PRO A 29 -9.63 -16.26 -3.11
CA PRO A 29 -8.73 -15.49 -2.28
C PRO A 29 -9.24 -14.06 -2.10
N ILE A 30 -9.42 -13.65 -0.84
CA ILE A 30 -9.87 -12.29 -0.53
C ILE A 30 -8.69 -11.37 -0.79
N ASN A 31 -8.85 -10.44 -1.74
CA ASN A 31 -7.91 -9.34 -1.88
C ASN A 31 -7.97 -8.47 -0.62
N ARG A 32 -6.89 -8.46 0.16
CA ARG A 32 -6.76 -7.65 1.38
C ARG A 32 -6.04 -6.32 1.14
N VAL A 33 -5.69 -6.04 -0.11
CA VAL A 33 -5.04 -4.78 -0.47
C VAL A 33 -6.05 -3.65 -0.38
N GLN A 34 -5.61 -2.52 0.17
CA GLN A 34 -6.44 -1.34 0.32
C GLN A 34 -6.90 -0.86 -1.06
N PRO A 35 -8.16 -0.39 -1.20
CA PRO A 35 -8.57 0.33 -2.41
C PRO A 35 -7.58 1.45 -2.70
N TYR A 36 -7.19 1.61 -3.98
CA TYR A 36 -6.21 2.61 -4.43
C TYR A 36 -4.78 2.41 -3.93
N ALA A 37 -4.40 1.19 -3.53
CA ALA A 37 -2.99 0.90 -3.27
C ALA A 37 -2.14 1.16 -4.52
N LEU A 38 -1.07 1.91 -4.33
CA LEU A 38 -0.11 2.21 -5.38
C LEU A 38 0.86 1.03 -5.53
N LYS A 39 1.21 0.71 -6.78
CA LYS A 39 2.26 -0.27 -7.07
C LYS A 39 3.60 0.28 -6.58
N LYS A 40 4.51 -0.61 -6.17
CA LYS A 40 5.88 -0.22 -5.78
C LYS A 40 6.58 0.57 -6.89
N SER A 41 6.32 0.24 -8.16
CA SER A 41 6.92 0.92 -9.31
C SER A 41 6.53 2.38 -9.49
N PHE A 42 5.44 2.82 -8.84
CA PHE A 42 5.14 4.24 -8.73
C PHE A 42 6.28 5.00 -8.01
N PHE A 43 6.92 4.39 -7.01
CA PHE A 43 7.91 5.04 -6.16
C PHE A 43 9.36 4.82 -6.62
N VAL A 44 9.68 3.65 -7.17
CA VAL A 44 11.06 3.20 -7.42
C VAL A 44 11.25 2.50 -8.79
N GLY A 45 10.41 2.79 -9.79
CA GLY A 45 10.58 2.22 -11.12
C GLY A 45 10.18 0.73 -11.22
N GLU A 46 10.26 0.17 -12.43
CA GLU A 46 9.93 -1.24 -12.67
C GLU A 46 11.06 -2.16 -12.21
N ASP A 47 12.32 -1.71 -12.31
CA ASP A 47 13.47 -2.43 -11.76
C ASP A 47 13.74 -2.03 -10.30
N LEU A 48 13.40 -2.93 -9.37
CA LEU A 48 13.63 -2.68 -7.94
C LEU A 48 15.11 -2.72 -7.52
N GLN A 49 16.02 -3.13 -8.40
CA GLN A 49 17.46 -3.23 -8.13
C GLN A 49 18.28 -2.16 -8.84
N ASP A 50 17.82 -1.67 -9.99
CA ASP A 50 18.49 -0.61 -10.74
C ASP A 50 17.80 0.75 -10.51
N PRO A 51 18.48 1.74 -9.91
CA PRO A 51 17.87 3.05 -9.69
C PRO A 51 17.74 3.91 -10.96
N ALA A 52 18.20 3.46 -12.12
CA ALA A 52 18.22 4.24 -13.36
C ALA A 52 16.84 4.66 -13.87
N ASP A 53 15.79 3.90 -13.57
CA ASP A 53 14.39 4.19 -13.97
C ASP A 53 13.54 4.77 -12.84
N ASN A 54 14.14 5.10 -11.69
CA ASN A 54 13.42 5.69 -10.56
C ASN A 54 12.76 7.02 -10.96
N PRO A 55 11.46 7.19 -10.66
CA PRO A 55 10.78 8.48 -10.83
C PRO A 55 11.33 9.54 -9.88
N GLU A 56 11.35 10.80 -10.33
CA GLU A 56 11.71 11.93 -9.47
C GLU A 56 10.49 12.53 -8.76
N PHE A 57 10.60 12.68 -7.44
CA PHE A 57 9.61 13.33 -6.61
C PHE A 57 10.16 14.63 -6.05
N TRP A 58 9.34 15.68 -6.12
CA TRP A 58 9.70 17.00 -5.65
C TRP A 58 8.63 17.51 -4.69
N ALA A 59 9.05 18.08 -3.57
CA ALA A 59 8.15 18.66 -2.58
C ALA A 59 8.63 20.03 -2.13
N LEU A 60 7.66 20.90 -1.86
CA LEU A 60 7.88 22.22 -1.29
C LEU A 60 7.56 22.17 0.20
N ALA A 61 8.51 22.56 1.05
CA ALA A 61 8.25 22.74 2.47
C ALA A 61 7.64 24.13 2.70
N THR A 62 6.31 24.21 2.63
CA THR A 62 5.56 25.45 2.89
C THR A 62 4.87 25.37 4.25
N LEU A 63 5.05 26.41 5.08
CA LEU A 63 4.24 26.60 6.27
C LEU A 63 3.00 27.40 5.91
N VAL A 64 1.83 26.87 6.26
CA VAL A 64 0.56 27.58 6.18
C VAL A 64 0.09 27.75 7.61
N ASP A 65 -0.10 29.00 8.03
CA ASP A 65 -0.49 29.33 9.40
C ASP A 65 -1.78 30.14 9.45
N VAL A 66 -2.59 29.90 10.49
CA VAL A 66 -3.90 30.55 10.68
C VAL A 66 -3.75 31.72 11.64
N GLY A 67 -3.00 32.75 11.22
CA GLY A 67 -2.83 34.05 11.90
C GLY A 67 -3.18 34.09 13.40
N ASP A 68 -4.20 34.88 13.75
CA ASP A 68 -4.63 35.13 15.15
C ASP A 68 -5.11 33.90 15.95
N TYR A 69 -5.25 32.73 15.32
CA TYR A 69 -5.67 31.48 15.96
C TYR A 69 -4.54 30.47 16.15
N ALA A 70 -3.36 30.76 15.61
CA ALA A 70 -2.26 29.84 15.60
C ALA A 70 -1.12 30.30 16.52
N ALA A 71 0.10 29.81 16.28
CA ALA A 71 1.22 30.07 17.18
C ALA A 71 1.45 31.59 17.28
N SER A 72 1.34 32.17 18.48
CA SER A 72 1.45 33.62 18.72
C SER A 72 2.86 34.20 18.53
N GLN A 73 3.73 33.47 17.83
CA GLN A 73 5.14 33.75 17.67
C GLN A 73 5.42 34.13 16.22
N ASP A 74 5.94 35.35 16.02
CA ASP A 74 6.43 35.86 14.74
C ASP A 74 7.68 35.10 14.32
N GLY A 75 7.50 33.98 13.62
CA GLY A 75 8.59 33.20 13.06
C GLY A 75 8.46 31.71 13.29
N LEU A 76 7.57 31.07 12.54
CA LEU A 76 7.63 29.61 12.35
C LEU A 76 8.70 29.32 11.30
N PHE A 77 9.72 28.56 11.67
CA PHE A 77 10.83 28.21 10.78
C PHE A 77 10.63 26.80 10.22
N THR A 78 10.86 26.61 8.91
CA THR A 78 11.12 25.27 8.35
C THR A 78 12.63 25.04 8.28
N SER A 79 13.05 23.83 7.91
CA SER A 79 14.45 23.53 7.60
C SER A 79 15.00 24.33 6.41
N THR A 80 14.18 25.17 5.76
CA THR A 80 14.59 26.11 4.71
C THR A 80 13.97 27.49 4.91
N TYR A 81 14.79 28.53 4.81
CA TYR A 81 14.32 29.92 4.78
C TYR A 81 13.69 30.28 3.43
N ALA A 82 14.21 29.72 2.34
CA ALA A 82 13.87 30.11 0.97
C ALA A 82 12.77 29.25 0.33
N GLN A 83 12.16 28.33 1.09
CA GLN A 83 11.14 27.39 0.60
C GLN A 83 11.57 26.75 -0.73
N THR A 84 12.80 26.23 -0.81
CA THR A 84 13.29 25.64 -2.06
C THR A 84 12.66 24.26 -2.26
N LEU A 85 12.31 23.92 -3.51
CA LEU A 85 11.90 22.57 -3.87
C LEU A 85 12.99 21.57 -3.48
N GLN A 86 12.60 20.54 -2.74
CA GLN A 86 13.48 19.45 -2.32
C GLN A 86 13.13 18.18 -3.08
N ARG A 87 14.15 17.44 -3.50
CA ARG A 87 13.94 16.11 -4.09
C ARG A 87 13.73 15.09 -2.98
N ILE A 88 12.74 14.22 -3.17
CA ILE A 88 12.45 13.07 -2.31
C ILE A 88 12.88 11.80 -3.03
N LYS A 89 13.65 10.96 -2.33
CA LYS A 89 13.97 9.59 -2.76
C LYS A 89 13.25 8.60 -1.87
N TRP A 90 12.57 7.64 -2.49
CA TRP A 90 11.85 6.59 -1.79
C TRP A 90 12.76 5.40 -1.50
N GLN A 91 12.59 4.82 -0.32
CA GLN A 91 13.19 3.56 0.07
C GLN A 91 12.09 2.61 0.55
N ILE A 92 11.96 1.47 -0.12
CA ILE A 92 11.02 0.43 0.25
C ILE A 92 11.79 -0.63 1.05
N THR A 93 11.33 -0.90 2.26
CA THR A 93 11.78 -2.01 3.11
C THR A 93 10.68 -3.06 3.19
N GLU A 94 10.92 -4.13 3.95
CA GLU A 94 9.92 -5.18 4.14
C GLU A 94 8.63 -4.63 4.77
N ASP A 95 8.76 -3.72 5.74
CA ASP A 95 7.64 -3.20 6.53
C ASP A 95 7.33 -1.71 6.31
N MET A 96 8.25 -0.94 5.73
CA MET A 96 8.12 0.53 5.65
C MET A 96 8.42 1.08 4.25
N LEU A 97 7.66 2.12 3.88
CA LEU A 97 7.97 3.04 2.80
C LEU A 97 8.51 4.34 3.40
N LEU A 98 9.78 4.65 3.14
CA LEU A 98 10.45 5.82 3.67
C LEU A 98 10.68 6.86 2.56
N GLY A 99 10.22 8.09 2.77
CA GLY A 99 10.58 9.24 1.94
C GLY A 99 11.75 10.00 2.57
N ARG A 100 12.88 10.08 1.86
CA ARG A 100 14.09 10.76 2.32
C ARG A 100 14.36 12.00 1.47
N LEU A 101 14.82 13.08 2.10
CA LEU A 101 15.39 14.21 1.37
C LEU A 101 16.67 13.74 0.66
N ALA A 102 16.79 14.08 -0.62
CA ALA A 102 17.94 13.76 -1.45
C ALA A 102 18.61 15.04 -1.93
N TYR A 103 19.94 15.08 -1.80
CA TYR A 103 20.77 16.20 -2.21
C TYR A 103 21.61 15.79 -3.42
N GLU A 104 21.74 16.69 -4.39
CA GLU A 104 22.71 16.53 -5.47
C GLU A 104 24.12 16.77 -4.93
N HIS A 105 25.04 15.85 -5.19
CA HIS A 105 26.46 16.04 -4.93
C HIS A 105 27.17 16.18 -6.27
N ILE A 106 27.66 17.40 -6.54
CA ILE A 106 28.41 17.69 -7.76
C ILE A 106 29.88 17.47 -7.45
N GLU A 107 30.50 16.50 -8.13
CA GLU A 107 31.92 16.20 -7.97
C GLU A 107 32.77 17.42 -8.35
N GLY A 108 33.69 17.83 -7.48
CA GLY A 108 34.54 19.00 -7.67
C GLY A 108 33.95 20.35 -7.23
N ALA A 109 32.75 20.37 -6.65
CA ALA A 109 32.22 21.55 -5.99
C ALA A 109 32.83 21.70 -4.58
N THR A 110 33.80 22.60 -4.45
CA THR A 110 34.37 23.07 -3.16
C THR A 110 34.29 24.58 -3.07
#